data_AF-A0A7Y1V3Q2-F1
#
_entry.id   AF-A0A7Y1V3Q2-F1
#
_cell.length_a   1.000
_cell.length_b   1.000
_cell.length_c   1.000
_cell.angle_alpha   90.00
_cell.angle_beta   90.00
_cell.angle_gamma   90.00
#
_symmetry.space_group_name_H-M   'P 1'
#
loop_
_entity.id
_entity.type
_entity.pdbx_description
1 polymer ?
#
loop_
_entity_poly.entity_id
_entity_poly.type
_entity_poly.pdbx_seq_one_letter_code
_entity_poly.pdbx_strand_id
1 'polypeptide(L)'
;MSLGKCNSGNSRGSAFSRFALVFISLTLLLLGSCLEILTVRQPATAMVGDEITIEIDAEVTGADGSTLIFAFLAPRAWNASTSSTASFESTIGNSTMSIIDPDDLEPESMQPWADQITERVGTGGNYGEVEWTVFKADVAIEPPSGTDESNPVTGTITLNTTVGPSNLITQLGYFLGDDLWGYLNDESNATFFFHEECIEIQGASGQAQNLCGPAPRRLVSLETYTFDDILTITFDAREDTTALIGAQKVYACFSAIHSQGVTEVCDLSDQTEMRAVGSDLWELTIWPPSYFDLTGGEEISEILVSFSDEAQTTVVGDVSGNDFQILSKCF
;
A
#
# COMPACT_ATOMS: atom_id res chain seq x y z
N MET A 1 -2.85 86.18 -30.20
CA MET A 1 -1.97 85.47 -31.16
C MET A 1 -2.51 84.06 -31.29
N SER A 2 -3.29 83.78 -32.35
CA SER A 2 -2.81 83.23 -33.63
C SER A 2 -2.38 81.77 -33.45
N LEU A 3 -2.97 80.70 -33.99
CA LEU A 3 -4.03 80.34 -34.95
C LEU A 3 -4.51 78.93 -34.45
N GLY A 4 -5.71 78.36 -34.67
CA GLY A 4 -6.65 78.45 -35.78
C GLY A 4 -6.81 77.10 -36.49
N LYS A 5 -7.84 76.32 -36.09
CA LYS A 5 -8.73 75.42 -36.89
C LYS A 5 -8.11 74.18 -37.61
N CYS A 6 -8.77 73.02 -37.71
CA CYS A 6 -10.05 72.80 -38.40
C CYS A 6 -10.89 71.58 -37.93
N ASN A 7 -12.20 71.81 -38.03
CA ASN A 7 -13.35 70.91 -37.91
C ASN A 7 -13.55 69.96 -39.11
N SER A 8 -14.41 68.97 -38.87
CA SER A 8 -15.49 68.40 -39.73
C SER A 8 -15.32 66.89 -40.00
N GLY A 9 -16.36 66.05 -40.00
CA GLY A 9 -17.78 66.34 -39.98
C GLY A 9 -18.60 65.16 -39.46
N ASN A 10 -19.87 65.46 -39.22
CA ASN A 10 -20.92 64.57 -38.81
C ASN A 10 -21.55 63.93 -40.06
N SER A 11 -21.70 62.62 -40.13
CA SER A 11 -22.70 61.97 -40.99
C SER A 11 -23.38 60.83 -40.24
N ARG A 12 -24.66 61.05 -39.94
CA ARG A 12 -25.62 59.98 -39.64
C ARG A 12 -25.89 59.22 -40.93
N GLY A 13 -25.82 57.89 -40.88
CA GLY A 13 -26.24 57.02 -41.97
C GLY A 13 -26.24 55.57 -41.53
N SER A 14 -27.43 55.04 -41.27
CA SER A 14 -27.73 53.64 -41.00
C SER A 14 -27.24 52.69 -42.11
N ALA A 15 -26.58 51.60 -41.74
CA ALA A 15 -26.61 50.36 -42.52
C ALA A 15 -26.19 49.17 -41.67
N PHE A 16 -27.11 48.21 -41.57
CA PHE A 16 -26.85 46.80 -41.29
C PHE A 16 -25.51 46.31 -41.88
N SER A 17 -24.74 45.53 -41.12
CA SER A 17 -24.15 44.25 -41.57
C SER A 17 -22.95 43.85 -40.70
N ARG A 18 -23.09 42.70 -40.02
CA ARG A 18 -22.05 41.70 -39.74
C ARG A 18 -20.80 42.16 -38.98
N PHE A 19 -20.86 42.12 -37.65
CA PHE A 19 -19.72 41.66 -36.85
C PHE A 19 -20.26 40.69 -35.79
N ALA A 20 -20.41 39.44 -36.21
CA ALA A 20 -20.63 38.34 -35.30
C ALA A 20 -19.29 38.01 -34.61
N LEU A 21 -19.38 37.85 -33.29
CA LEU A 21 -18.44 37.23 -32.38
C LEU A 21 -17.34 36.38 -33.04
N VAL A 22 -16.09 36.79 -32.81
CA VAL A 22 -14.96 35.87 -32.78
C VAL A 22 -14.48 35.85 -31.32
N PHE A 23 -15.28 35.23 -30.46
CA PHE A 23 -14.74 34.54 -29.29
C PHE A 23 -14.20 33.23 -29.85
N ILE A 24 -12.91 33.19 -30.15
CA ILE A 24 -12.21 31.91 -30.26
C ILE A 24 -12.26 31.33 -28.85
N SER A 25 -13.28 30.51 -28.60
CA SER A 25 -13.25 29.51 -27.57
C SER A 25 -12.09 28.58 -27.94
N LEU A 26 -10.91 28.91 -27.45
CA LEU A 26 -9.91 27.92 -27.10
C LEU A 26 -10.46 27.18 -25.88
N THR A 27 -11.60 26.51 -26.04
CA THR A 27 -11.90 25.31 -25.29
C THR A 27 -10.77 24.38 -25.70
N LEU A 28 -9.75 24.30 -24.84
CA LEU A 28 -8.87 23.15 -24.82
C LEU A 28 -9.80 21.94 -24.92
N LEU A 29 -9.76 21.25 -26.04
CA LEU A 29 -10.03 19.82 -26.04
C LEU A 29 -8.87 19.25 -25.22
N LEU A 30 -9.02 19.31 -23.90
CA LEU A 30 -8.36 18.41 -22.97
C LEU A 30 -8.92 17.03 -23.34
N LEU A 31 -8.33 16.43 -24.37
CA LEU A 31 -8.37 14.99 -24.54
C LEU A 31 -7.46 14.50 -23.41
N GLY A 32 -8.02 14.40 -22.20
CA GLY A 32 -7.36 13.73 -21.11
C GLY A 32 -7.11 12.29 -21.54
N SER A 33 -5.93 11.76 -21.21
CA SER A 33 -5.65 10.36 -21.43
C SER A 33 -6.46 9.54 -20.44
N CYS A 34 -7.64 9.05 -20.80
CA CYS A 34 -8.41 8.17 -19.92
C CYS A 34 -7.78 6.77 -19.89
N LEU A 35 -7.34 6.36 -18.71
CA LEU A 35 -6.93 5.00 -18.40
C LEU A 35 -8.04 4.37 -17.55
N GLU A 36 -8.43 3.14 -17.87
CA GLU A 36 -9.43 2.40 -17.09
C GLU A 36 -8.94 0.98 -16.81
N ILE A 37 -9.09 0.51 -15.57
CA ILE A 37 -8.90 -0.89 -15.20
C ILE A 37 -10.27 -1.56 -15.33
N LEU A 38 -10.40 -2.49 -16.28
CA LEU A 38 -11.65 -3.18 -16.55
C LEU A 38 -11.85 -4.37 -15.61
N THR A 39 -10.85 -5.25 -15.57
CA THR A 39 -10.90 -6.48 -14.78
C THR A 39 -9.53 -6.87 -14.28
N VAL A 40 -9.45 -7.31 -13.03
CA VAL A 40 -8.26 -7.92 -12.44
C VAL A 40 -8.53 -9.39 -12.18
N ARG A 41 -7.60 -10.24 -12.62
CA ARG A 41 -7.61 -11.68 -12.40
C ARG A 41 -6.40 -12.04 -11.54
N GLN A 42 -6.64 -12.35 -10.27
CA GLN A 42 -5.63 -12.76 -9.29
C GLN A 42 -6.10 -14.02 -8.55
N PRO A 43 -5.20 -14.82 -7.96
CA PRO A 43 -5.60 -15.91 -7.08
C PRO A 43 -6.16 -15.38 -5.75
N ALA A 44 -7.12 -16.11 -5.17
CA ALA A 44 -7.64 -15.84 -3.81
C ALA A 44 -6.71 -16.39 -2.71
N THR A 45 -5.89 -17.38 -3.04
CA THR A 45 -4.95 -18.03 -2.10
C THR A 45 -3.66 -18.40 -2.81
N ALA A 46 -2.53 -18.37 -2.11
CA ALA A 46 -1.25 -18.90 -2.58
C ALA A 46 -0.43 -19.50 -1.42
N MET A 47 0.56 -20.33 -1.74
CA MET A 47 1.52 -20.82 -0.74
C MET A 47 2.71 -19.86 -0.61
N VAL A 48 3.36 -19.89 0.55
CA VAL A 48 4.62 -19.18 0.77
C VAL A 48 5.66 -19.55 -0.30
N GLY A 49 6.24 -18.55 -0.93
CA GLY A 49 7.21 -18.72 -2.02
C GLY A 49 6.64 -19.12 -3.38
N ASP A 50 5.31 -19.22 -3.54
CA ASP A 50 4.71 -19.44 -4.87
C ASP A 50 4.97 -18.25 -5.79
N GLU A 51 5.20 -18.53 -7.07
CA GLU A 51 5.06 -17.53 -8.13
C GLU A 51 3.58 -17.44 -8.53
N ILE A 52 2.99 -16.26 -8.41
CA ILE A 52 1.63 -15.99 -8.85
C ILE A 52 1.63 -15.08 -10.07
N THR A 53 0.68 -15.32 -10.97
CA THR A 53 0.41 -14.47 -12.13
C THR A 53 -0.89 -13.72 -11.89
N ILE A 54 -0.85 -12.41 -12.16
CA ILE A 54 -1.99 -11.51 -12.10
C ILE A 54 -2.15 -10.87 -13.48
N GLU A 55 -3.38 -10.89 -14.01
CA GLU A 55 -3.71 -10.28 -15.30
C GLU A 55 -4.67 -9.11 -15.07
N ILE A 56 -4.33 -7.93 -15.59
CA ILE A 56 -5.09 -6.70 -15.48
C ILE A 56 -5.49 -6.27 -16.89
N ASP A 57 -6.77 -6.37 -17.22
CA ASP A 57 -7.29 -5.83 -18.47
C ASP A 57 -7.57 -4.34 -18.30
N ALA A 58 -7.08 -3.55 -19.25
CA ALA A 58 -7.15 -2.10 -19.18
C ALA A 58 -7.51 -1.47 -20.53
N GLU A 59 -8.21 -0.34 -20.45
CA GLU A 59 -8.39 0.58 -21.56
C GLU A 59 -7.34 1.67 -21.49
N VAL A 60 -6.73 1.93 -22.64
CA VAL A 60 -5.71 2.95 -22.82
C VAL A 60 -6.17 3.92 -23.89
N THR A 61 -6.46 5.15 -23.49
CA THR A 61 -6.67 6.28 -24.40
C THR A 61 -5.49 7.23 -24.25
N GLY A 62 -4.28 6.76 -24.59
CA GLY A 62 -3.06 7.53 -24.39
C GLY A 62 -2.94 8.75 -25.31
N ALA A 63 -2.14 9.73 -24.89
CA ALA A 63 -1.58 10.73 -25.81
C ALA A 63 -0.38 10.12 -26.55
N ASP A 64 -0.22 10.46 -27.84
CA ASP A 64 0.92 10.00 -28.68
C ASP A 64 2.26 10.20 -27.95
N GLY A 65 3.06 9.14 -27.85
CA GLY A 65 4.40 9.16 -27.28
C GLY A 65 4.51 9.03 -25.75
N SER A 66 3.39 8.78 -25.05
CA SER A 66 3.40 8.46 -23.61
C SER A 66 3.77 6.99 -23.34
N THR A 67 4.45 6.72 -22.22
CA THR A 67 4.66 5.35 -21.72
C THR A 67 3.75 5.09 -20.53
N LEU A 68 3.26 3.85 -20.44
CA LEU A 68 2.37 3.42 -19.37
C LEU A 68 3.16 3.26 -18.06
N ILE A 69 2.59 3.78 -16.98
CA ILE A 69 3.01 3.54 -15.60
C ILE A 69 2.04 2.53 -15.00
N PHE A 70 2.58 1.47 -14.41
CA PHE A 70 1.82 0.46 -13.66
C PHE A 70 2.40 0.35 -12.26
N ALA A 71 1.57 0.42 -11.22
CA ALA A 71 2.03 0.12 -9.87
C ALA A 71 1.23 -1.01 -9.22
N PHE A 72 1.92 -1.76 -8.38
CA PHE A 72 1.41 -2.92 -7.65
C PHE A 72 1.61 -2.72 -6.16
N LEU A 73 0.52 -2.70 -5.39
CA LEU A 73 0.56 -2.66 -3.93
C LEU A 73 0.59 -4.09 -3.38
N ALA A 74 1.64 -4.40 -2.63
CA ALA A 74 1.85 -5.69 -2.01
C ALA A 74 2.54 -5.55 -0.64
N PRO A 75 2.54 -6.60 0.20
CA PRO A 75 3.32 -6.61 1.43
C PRO A 75 4.80 -6.35 1.16
N ARG A 76 5.44 -5.53 1.99
CA ARG A 76 6.89 -5.25 1.92
C ARG A 76 7.73 -6.54 1.98
N ALA A 77 7.24 -7.52 2.74
CA ALA A 77 7.85 -8.84 2.87
C ALA A 77 7.93 -9.65 1.56
N TRP A 78 7.19 -9.28 0.51
CA TRP A 78 7.28 -9.91 -0.81
C TRP A 78 8.46 -9.37 -1.62
N ASN A 79 9.00 -8.20 -1.24
CA ASN A 79 10.10 -7.54 -1.93
C ASN A 79 9.85 -7.44 -3.45
N ALA A 80 8.66 -6.94 -3.80
CA ALA A 80 8.14 -6.95 -5.17
C ALA A 80 9.05 -6.22 -6.17
N SER A 81 9.85 -5.25 -5.70
CA SER A 81 10.85 -4.54 -6.50
C SER A 81 12.00 -5.42 -7.03
N THR A 82 12.13 -6.66 -6.55
CA THR A 82 13.13 -7.61 -7.06
C THR A 82 12.56 -8.98 -7.38
N SER A 83 11.37 -9.29 -6.86
CA SER A 83 10.67 -10.56 -7.06
C SER A 83 9.56 -10.50 -8.11
N SER A 84 9.38 -9.36 -8.79
CA SER A 84 8.27 -9.19 -9.74
C SER A 84 8.73 -8.72 -11.12
N THR A 85 7.95 -9.13 -12.13
CA THR A 85 8.09 -8.68 -13.52
C THR A 85 6.73 -8.30 -14.08
N ALA A 86 6.68 -7.28 -14.95
CA ALA A 86 5.46 -6.86 -15.60
C ALA A 86 5.65 -6.70 -17.11
N SER A 87 4.58 -6.94 -17.86
CA SER A 87 4.51 -6.71 -19.31
C SER A 87 3.12 -6.24 -19.70
N PHE A 88 3.03 -5.47 -20.78
CA PHE A 88 1.78 -5.04 -21.40
C PHE A 88 1.66 -5.64 -22.80
N GLU A 89 0.50 -6.22 -23.10
CA GLU A 89 0.17 -6.74 -24.44
C GLU A 89 -1.11 -6.10 -24.97
N SER A 90 -1.10 -5.65 -26.22
CA SER A 90 -2.27 -5.03 -26.84
C SER A 90 -2.27 -5.20 -28.36
N THR A 91 -3.38 -4.80 -28.99
CA THR A 91 -3.48 -4.82 -30.46
C THR A 91 -2.60 -3.77 -31.15
N ILE A 92 -2.08 -2.80 -30.40
CA ILE A 92 -1.29 -1.66 -30.92
C ILE A 92 0.19 -1.75 -30.55
N GLY A 93 0.58 -2.76 -29.78
CA GLY A 93 1.97 -3.00 -29.37
C GLY A 93 2.07 -3.76 -28.07
N ASN A 94 3.21 -4.43 -27.89
CA ASN A 94 3.57 -5.12 -26.64
C ASN A 94 4.82 -4.47 -26.07
N SER A 95 4.93 -4.43 -24.75
CA SER A 95 6.09 -3.90 -24.04
C SER A 95 6.37 -4.75 -22.80
N THR A 96 7.64 -5.01 -22.53
CA THR A 96 8.08 -5.30 -21.15
C THR A 96 7.98 -4.02 -20.32
N MET A 97 7.94 -4.15 -19.00
CA MET A 97 7.96 -3.02 -18.09
C MET A 97 9.14 -3.16 -17.12
N SER A 98 9.91 -2.09 -16.99
CA SER A 98 11.04 -1.99 -16.06
C SER A 98 10.61 -1.32 -14.78
N ILE A 99 11.20 -1.71 -13.66
CA ILE A 99 11.00 -1.03 -12.38
C ILE A 99 11.57 0.37 -12.47
N ILE A 100 10.83 1.34 -11.98
CA ILE A 100 11.24 2.74 -11.91
C ILE A 100 12.30 2.89 -10.81
N ASP A 101 13.32 3.70 -11.06
CA ASP A 101 14.31 4.04 -10.04
C ASP A 101 13.60 4.75 -8.88
N PRO A 102 13.81 4.37 -7.60
CA PRO A 102 13.19 5.06 -6.47
C PRO A 102 13.43 6.58 -6.42
N ASP A 103 14.50 7.07 -7.06
CA ASP A 103 14.81 8.49 -7.16
C ASP A 103 14.12 9.19 -8.36
N ASP A 104 13.49 8.44 -9.27
CA ASP A 104 12.74 9.01 -10.39
C ASP A 104 11.45 9.66 -9.90
N LEU A 105 11.27 10.91 -10.30
CA LEU A 105 10.19 11.76 -9.82
C LEU A 105 8.98 11.71 -10.74
N GLU A 106 7.80 11.70 -10.13
CA GLU A 106 6.52 11.91 -10.77
C GLU A 106 6.44 13.36 -11.29
N PRO A 107 6.14 13.59 -12.60
CA PRO A 107 6.23 14.90 -13.23
C PRO A 107 5.41 16.05 -12.61
N GLU A 108 4.24 15.74 -12.04
CA GLU A 108 3.32 16.75 -11.48
C GLU A 108 3.71 17.10 -10.04
N SER A 109 3.91 16.12 -9.16
CA SER A 109 4.23 16.37 -7.75
C SER A 109 5.72 16.59 -7.47
N MET A 110 6.59 16.15 -8.38
CA MET A 110 8.05 16.12 -8.18
C MET A 110 8.49 15.28 -6.96
N GLN A 111 7.71 14.27 -6.60
CA GLN A 111 8.04 13.27 -5.57
C GLN A 111 8.33 11.90 -6.22
N PRO A 112 9.00 10.97 -5.52
CA PRO A 112 9.07 9.59 -5.96
C PRO A 112 7.68 9.03 -6.28
N TRP A 113 7.57 8.26 -7.37
CA TRP A 113 6.29 7.72 -7.83
C TRP A 113 5.55 6.92 -6.76
N ALA A 114 6.25 6.07 -6.02
CA ALA A 114 5.65 5.27 -4.95
C ALA A 114 5.09 6.15 -3.82
N ASP A 115 5.77 7.24 -3.47
CA ASP A 115 5.32 8.19 -2.44
C ASP A 115 4.06 8.93 -2.89
N GLN A 116 4.07 9.45 -4.12
CA GLN A 116 2.92 10.15 -4.71
C GLN A 116 1.68 9.25 -4.79
N ILE A 117 1.85 8.00 -5.24
CA ILE A 117 0.75 7.03 -5.29
C ILE A 117 0.27 6.69 -3.87
N THR A 118 1.19 6.49 -2.93
CA THR A 118 0.82 6.24 -1.52
C THR A 118 0.03 7.39 -0.92
N GLU A 119 0.46 8.64 -1.15
CA GLU A 119 -0.18 9.85 -0.59
C GLU A 119 -1.60 10.03 -1.13
N ARG A 120 -1.81 9.77 -2.43
CA ARG A 120 -3.08 10.07 -3.10
C ARG A 120 -4.06 8.90 -3.19
N VAL A 121 -3.54 7.69 -3.37
CA VAL A 121 -4.33 6.45 -3.52
C VAL A 121 -4.46 5.72 -2.18
N GLY A 122 -3.43 5.79 -1.33
CA GLY A 122 -3.38 5.07 -0.06
C GLY A 122 -3.04 3.58 -0.22
N THR A 123 -3.33 2.81 0.82
CA THR A 123 -2.99 1.37 0.93
C THR A 123 -4.23 0.46 0.93
N GLY A 124 -5.39 1.00 0.56
CA GLY A 124 -6.67 0.31 0.62
C GLY A 124 -7.05 -0.03 2.06
N GLY A 125 -7.55 -1.25 2.27
CA GLY A 125 -7.87 -1.83 3.57
C GLY A 125 -6.66 -2.33 4.35
N ASN A 126 -5.44 -2.24 3.78
CA ASN A 126 -4.23 -2.61 4.50
C ASN A 126 -3.78 -1.52 5.46
N TYR A 127 -3.17 -1.93 6.58
CA TYR A 127 -2.29 -1.04 7.33
C TYR A 127 -0.85 -1.06 6.79
N GLY A 128 0.03 -0.21 7.33
CA GLY A 128 1.30 0.24 6.72
C GLY A 128 2.41 -0.78 6.40
N GLU A 129 2.15 -2.09 6.45
CA GLU A 129 3.14 -3.15 6.11
C GLU A 129 3.13 -3.51 4.61
N VAL A 130 2.57 -2.63 3.78
CA VAL A 130 2.49 -2.75 2.32
C VAL A 130 3.20 -1.57 1.65
N GLU A 131 3.59 -1.76 0.40
CA GLU A 131 4.23 -0.73 -0.43
C GLU A 131 3.85 -0.84 -1.90
N TRP A 132 3.87 0.30 -2.59
CA TRP A 132 3.68 0.36 -4.03
C TRP A 132 5.01 0.12 -4.75
N THR A 133 5.07 -0.93 -5.58
CA THR A 133 6.15 -1.14 -6.54
C THR A 133 5.73 -0.61 -7.90
N VAL A 134 6.53 0.27 -8.49
CA VAL A 134 6.17 1.00 -9.72
C VAL A 134 7.01 0.52 -10.91
N PHE A 135 6.32 0.23 -12.01
CA PHE A 135 6.85 -0.19 -13.29
C PHE A 135 6.52 0.85 -14.36
N LYS A 136 7.44 1.01 -15.32
CA LYS A 136 7.28 1.83 -16.51
C LYS A 136 7.43 0.95 -17.74
N ALA A 137 6.53 1.09 -18.71
CA ALA A 137 6.66 0.42 -20.00
C ALA A 137 7.95 0.87 -20.71
N ASP A 138 8.73 -0.08 -21.21
CA ASP A 138 9.98 0.19 -21.92
C ASP A 138 9.77 0.87 -23.28
N VAL A 139 8.56 0.74 -23.83
CA VAL A 139 8.16 1.30 -25.13
C VAL A 139 6.93 2.17 -24.95
N ALA A 140 6.96 3.35 -25.59
CA ALA A 140 5.80 4.24 -25.66
C ALA A 140 4.64 3.56 -26.39
N ILE A 141 3.43 3.80 -25.90
CA ILE A 141 2.23 3.35 -26.57
C ILE A 141 1.91 4.36 -27.66
N GLU A 142 1.55 3.88 -28.85
CA GLU A 142 1.21 4.70 -30.01
C GLU A 142 -0.23 4.37 -30.44
N PRO A 143 -1.25 4.93 -29.76
CA PRO A 143 -2.64 4.68 -30.11
C PRO A 143 -2.96 5.15 -31.54
N PRO A 144 -3.76 4.40 -32.33
CA PRO A 144 -4.19 4.85 -33.64
C PRO A 144 -4.93 6.19 -33.57
N SER A 145 -4.84 7.00 -34.63
CA SER A 145 -5.58 8.26 -34.73
C SER A 145 -7.08 8.04 -34.56
N GLY A 146 -7.71 8.82 -33.68
CA GLY A 146 -9.13 8.66 -33.33
C GLY A 146 -9.38 7.66 -32.20
N THR A 147 -8.35 7.26 -31.46
CA THR A 147 -8.52 6.65 -30.14
C THR A 147 -9.01 7.73 -29.17
N ASP A 148 -10.12 7.47 -28.51
CA ASP A 148 -10.74 8.32 -27.48
C ASP A 148 -11.59 7.46 -26.54
N GLU A 149 -12.23 8.06 -25.53
CA GLU A 149 -13.11 7.36 -24.58
C GLU A 149 -14.24 6.54 -25.25
N SER A 150 -14.67 6.92 -26.45
CA SER A 150 -15.71 6.21 -27.20
C SER A 150 -15.16 5.10 -28.13
N ASN A 151 -13.84 5.07 -28.32
CA ASN A 151 -13.11 4.10 -29.11
C ASN A 151 -11.72 3.82 -28.48
N PRO A 152 -11.67 3.23 -27.28
CA PRO A 152 -10.43 2.99 -26.57
C PRO A 152 -9.65 1.82 -27.14
N VAL A 153 -8.36 1.75 -26.83
CA VAL A 153 -7.56 0.55 -27.09
C VAL A 153 -7.50 -0.30 -25.83
N THR A 154 -7.82 -1.58 -25.96
CA THR A 154 -7.71 -2.54 -24.85
C THR A 154 -6.35 -3.25 -24.88
N GLY A 155 -5.76 -3.45 -23.71
CA GLY A 155 -4.62 -4.33 -23.52
C GLY A 155 -4.68 -5.04 -22.17
N THR A 156 -3.75 -5.96 -21.97
CA THR A 156 -3.61 -6.73 -20.73
C THR A 156 -2.22 -6.52 -20.18
N ILE A 157 -2.14 -6.17 -18.89
CA ILE A 157 -0.90 -6.17 -18.13
C ILE A 157 -0.81 -7.53 -17.43
N THR A 158 0.32 -8.20 -17.60
CA THR A 158 0.64 -9.44 -16.90
C THR A 158 1.74 -9.17 -15.90
N LEU A 159 1.44 -9.37 -14.62
CA LEU A 159 2.36 -9.28 -13.50
C LEU A 159 2.66 -10.70 -13.00
N ASN A 160 3.93 -11.08 -12.93
CA ASN A 160 4.38 -12.25 -12.20
C ASN A 160 5.14 -11.80 -10.97
N THR A 161 4.81 -12.34 -9.79
CA THR A 161 5.44 -11.97 -8.52
C THR A 161 5.61 -13.20 -7.62
N THR A 162 6.70 -13.24 -6.85
CA THR A 162 6.89 -14.27 -5.83
C THR A 162 6.29 -13.82 -4.50
N VAL A 163 5.41 -14.66 -3.94
CA VAL A 163 4.82 -14.46 -2.63
C VAL A 163 5.87 -14.60 -1.53
N GLY A 164 5.81 -13.73 -0.53
CA GLY A 164 6.74 -13.71 0.60
C GLY A 164 6.72 -14.97 1.49
N PRO A 165 7.61 -15.04 2.49
CA PRO A 165 7.86 -16.27 3.26
C PRO A 165 6.89 -16.53 4.41
N SER A 166 5.93 -15.64 4.68
CA SER A 166 5.09 -15.68 5.88
C SER A 166 3.61 -15.89 5.54
N ASN A 167 2.88 -16.52 6.47
CA ASN A 167 1.41 -16.57 6.40
C ASN A 167 0.86 -15.15 6.57
N LEU A 168 0.07 -14.67 5.62
CA LEU A 168 -0.50 -13.31 5.66
C LEU A 168 -1.80 -13.23 4.86
N ILE A 169 -2.68 -12.31 5.26
CA ILE A 169 -3.86 -11.93 4.51
C ILE A 169 -3.67 -10.45 4.13
N THR A 170 -3.76 -10.12 2.84
CA THR A 170 -3.48 -8.75 2.36
C THR A 170 -4.39 -8.37 1.19
N GLN A 171 -4.71 -7.09 1.06
CA GLN A 171 -5.43 -6.55 -0.08
C GLN A 171 -4.42 -6.12 -1.14
N LEU A 172 -4.49 -6.70 -2.35
CA LEU A 172 -3.65 -6.25 -3.45
C LEU A 172 -4.27 -5.00 -4.11
N GLY A 173 -3.41 -4.10 -4.56
CA GLY A 173 -3.79 -2.85 -5.23
C GLY A 173 -3.05 -2.67 -6.54
N TYR A 174 -3.69 -1.96 -7.47
CA TYR A 174 -3.21 -1.73 -8.82
C TYR A 174 -3.43 -0.27 -9.19
N PHE A 175 -2.46 0.33 -9.88
CA PHE A 175 -2.53 1.70 -10.37
C PHE A 175 -2.07 1.73 -11.82
N LEU A 176 -2.74 2.54 -12.65
CA LEU A 176 -2.33 2.87 -14.02
C LEU A 176 -2.27 4.37 -14.20
N GLY A 177 -1.19 4.83 -14.82
CA GLY A 177 -0.94 6.23 -15.16
C GLY A 177 -0.12 6.34 -16.44
N ASP A 178 0.27 7.56 -16.80
CA ASP A 178 1.22 7.84 -17.88
C ASP A 178 2.40 8.67 -17.39
N ASP A 179 3.56 8.48 -18.00
CA ASP A 179 4.79 9.16 -17.59
C ASP A 179 4.92 10.61 -18.10
N LEU A 180 4.10 11.00 -19.08
CA LEU A 180 4.26 12.28 -19.77
C LEU A 180 3.71 13.43 -18.93
N TRP A 181 2.52 13.23 -18.38
CA TRP A 181 1.83 14.20 -17.52
C TRP A 181 1.87 13.82 -16.06
N GLY A 182 2.24 12.58 -15.75
CA GLY A 182 2.37 12.13 -14.37
C GLY A 182 1.03 11.71 -13.77
N TYR A 183 0.80 11.97 -12.49
CA TYR A 183 -0.50 11.81 -11.85
C TYR A 183 -1.15 13.17 -11.63
N LEU A 184 -2.04 13.59 -12.53
CA LEU A 184 -2.65 14.91 -12.49
C LEU A 184 -3.53 15.11 -11.26
N ASN A 185 -3.58 16.35 -10.76
CA ASN A 185 -4.38 16.72 -9.59
C ASN A 185 -5.90 16.52 -9.77
N ASP A 186 -6.38 16.52 -11.02
CA ASP A 186 -7.78 16.23 -11.35
C ASP A 186 -8.05 14.75 -11.62
N GLU A 187 -7.02 13.90 -11.51
CA GLU A 187 -7.06 12.44 -11.64
C GLU A 187 -7.50 11.97 -13.04
N SER A 188 -7.55 12.87 -14.02
CA SER A 188 -8.08 12.59 -15.35
C SER A 188 -7.23 11.61 -16.17
N ASN A 189 -5.97 11.40 -15.77
CA ASN A 189 -5.00 10.60 -16.49
C ASN A 189 -4.48 9.37 -15.75
N ALA A 190 -5.17 8.96 -14.69
CA ALA A 190 -4.82 7.77 -13.94
C ALA A 190 -6.05 7.06 -13.39
N THR A 191 -5.87 5.79 -13.05
CA THR A 191 -6.89 4.97 -12.41
C THR A 191 -6.24 4.03 -11.41
N PHE A 192 -7.01 3.58 -10.42
CA PHE A 192 -6.56 2.59 -9.46
C PHE A 192 -7.69 1.63 -9.10
N PHE A 193 -7.29 0.45 -8.66
CA PHE A 193 -8.20 -0.59 -8.23
C PHE A 193 -7.61 -1.33 -7.04
N PHE A 194 -8.40 -1.46 -5.98
CA PHE A 194 -8.11 -2.37 -4.87
C PHE A 194 -8.99 -3.60 -5.02
N HIS A 195 -8.38 -4.79 -4.99
CA HIS A 195 -9.15 -6.02 -5.07
C HIS A 195 -10.06 -6.17 -3.85
N GLU A 196 -11.35 -6.43 -4.04
CA GLU A 196 -12.32 -6.45 -2.93
C GLU A 196 -11.98 -7.55 -1.90
N GLU A 197 -11.56 -8.71 -2.39
CA GLU A 197 -11.15 -9.85 -1.55
C GLU A 197 -9.65 -9.80 -1.28
N CYS A 198 -9.28 -9.96 -0.01
CA CYS A 198 -7.88 -10.12 0.38
C CYS A 198 -7.37 -11.50 -0.01
N ILE A 199 -6.15 -11.56 -0.55
CA ILE A 199 -5.46 -12.82 -0.82
C ILE A 199 -4.93 -13.40 0.50
N GLU A 200 -5.11 -14.71 0.70
CA GLU A 200 -4.55 -15.44 1.85
C GLU A 200 -3.32 -16.27 1.44
N ILE A 201 -2.21 -16.04 2.12
CA ILE A 201 -0.96 -16.76 1.96
C ILE A 201 -0.81 -17.77 3.09
N GLN A 202 -0.51 -19.01 2.72
CA GLN A 202 -0.48 -20.15 3.64
C GLN A 202 0.82 -20.96 3.48
N GLY A 203 1.13 -21.81 4.47
CA GLY A 203 2.21 -22.80 4.37
C GLY A 203 3.45 -22.51 5.24
N ALA A 204 3.55 -21.35 5.88
CA ALA A 204 4.50 -21.13 6.98
C ALA A 204 3.96 -21.69 8.30
N SER A 205 4.82 -21.75 9.32
CA SER A 205 4.40 -21.99 10.70
C SER A 205 3.78 -20.73 11.32
N GLY A 206 2.87 -20.92 12.28
CA GLY A 206 2.18 -19.81 12.95
C GLY A 206 0.89 -19.36 12.25
N GLN A 207 0.24 -18.37 12.85
CA GLN A 207 -1.01 -17.78 12.35
C GLN A 207 -0.75 -16.79 11.21
N ALA A 208 -1.74 -16.61 10.33
CA ALA A 208 -1.65 -15.61 9.28
C ALA A 208 -1.78 -14.21 9.86
N GLN A 209 -0.83 -13.33 9.53
CA GLN A 209 -0.97 -11.91 9.82
C GLN A 209 -2.06 -11.31 8.95
N ASN A 210 -3.13 -10.79 9.55
CA ASN A 210 -4.16 -10.12 8.76
C ASN A 210 -3.82 -8.64 8.59
N LEU A 211 -3.34 -8.26 7.41
CA LEU A 211 -3.09 -6.86 7.02
C LEU A 211 -4.38 -6.11 6.68
N CYS A 212 -5.44 -6.82 6.30
CA CYS A 212 -6.72 -6.24 5.95
C CYS A 212 -7.53 -5.88 7.19
N GLY A 213 -7.42 -4.63 7.63
CA GLY A 213 -8.16 -4.11 8.78
C GLY A 213 -7.37 -3.10 9.60
N PRO A 214 -7.88 -2.75 10.80
CA PRO A 214 -7.14 -1.88 11.70
C PRO A 214 -5.81 -2.54 12.07
N ALA A 215 -4.75 -1.72 12.10
CA ALA A 215 -3.44 -2.19 12.52
C ALA A 215 -3.53 -2.85 13.90
N PRO A 216 -2.86 -4.01 14.10
CA PRO A 216 -2.80 -4.62 15.41
C PRO A 216 -2.07 -3.67 16.37
N ARG A 217 -2.40 -3.83 17.64
CA ARG A 217 -1.74 -3.09 18.71
C ARG A 217 -0.22 -3.31 18.65
N ARG A 218 0.54 -2.21 18.68
CA ARG A 218 1.99 -2.27 18.67
C ARG A 218 2.54 -2.52 20.08
N LEU A 219 2.93 -3.76 20.34
CA LEU A 219 3.51 -4.14 21.63
C LEU A 219 5.04 -3.96 21.69
N VAL A 220 5.72 -4.02 20.55
CA VAL A 220 7.18 -3.87 20.47
C VAL A 220 7.52 -2.45 20.00
N SER A 221 8.36 -1.75 20.77
CA SER A 221 8.73 -0.35 20.51
C SER A 221 9.75 -0.15 19.38
N LEU A 222 10.46 -1.20 18.99
CA LEU A 222 11.39 -1.20 17.86
C LEU A 222 10.61 -1.13 16.54
N GLU A 223 11.05 -0.27 15.62
CA GLU A 223 10.46 -0.17 14.28
C GLU A 223 10.78 -1.40 13.45
N THR A 224 12.04 -1.85 13.54
CA THR A 224 12.53 -3.09 12.94
C THR A 224 13.18 -3.96 14.02
N TYR A 225 12.89 -5.26 13.97
CA TYR A 225 13.42 -6.26 14.90
C TYR A 225 13.20 -7.68 14.35
N THR A 226 14.09 -8.59 14.72
CA THR A 226 13.89 -10.04 14.63
C THR A 226 13.71 -10.63 16.02
N PHE A 227 13.38 -11.92 16.10
CA PHE A 227 13.33 -12.61 17.38
C PHE A 227 14.72 -12.91 17.98
N ASP A 228 15.80 -12.59 17.29
CA ASP A 228 17.16 -12.65 17.85
C ASP A 228 17.54 -11.39 18.63
N ASP A 229 16.76 -10.31 18.48
CA ASP A 229 16.95 -9.05 19.18
C ASP A 229 16.41 -9.09 20.62
N ILE A 230 16.83 -8.12 21.42
CA ILE A 230 16.22 -7.87 22.73
C ILE A 230 14.95 -7.05 22.51
N LEU A 231 13.80 -7.63 22.82
CA LEU A 231 12.49 -7.02 22.64
C LEU A 231 12.01 -6.43 23.96
N THR A 232 11.51 -5.19 23.93
CA THR A 232 10.75 -4.62 25.05
C THR A 232 9.28 -4.61 24.69
N ILE A 233 8.54 -5.48 25.36
CA ILE A 233 7.10 -5.65 25.23
C ILE A 233 6.43 -4.63 26.14
N THR A 234 5.57 -3.79 25.56
CA THR A 234 4.85 -2.72 26.26
C THR A 234 3.36 -2.98 26.23
N PHE A 235 2.71 -2.86 27.39
CA PHE A 235 1.26 -2.98 27.55
C PHE A 235 0.70 -1.76 28.28
N ASP A 236 -0.14 -0.99 27.59
CA ASP A 236 -0.95 0.11 28.13
C ASP A 236 -2.42 -0.33 28.29
N ALA A 237 -2.89 -0.53 29.51
CA ALA A 237 -4.27 -0.96 29.75
C ALA A 237 -5.33 0.11 29.41
N ARG A 238 -4.92 1.30 28.95
CA ARG A 238 -5.83 2.36 28.49
C ARG A 238 -6.08 2.31 27.00
N GLU A 239 -5.22 1.62 26.25
CA GLU A 239 -5.46 1.35 24.84
C GLU A 239 -6.51 0.23 24.72
N ASP A 240 -7.49 0.43 23.84
CA ASP A 240 -8.52 -0.53 23.43
C ASP A 240 -9.40 -1.11 24.55
N THR A 241 -10.02 -0.28 25.39
CA THR A 241 -11.01 -0.71 26.43
C THR A 241 -10.60 -1.97 27.19
N THR A 242 -9.30 -2.13 27.43
CA THR A 242 -8.78 -3.37 28.01
C THR A 242 -9.12 -3.40 29.49
N ALA A 243 -9.41 -4.60 29.99
CA ALA A 243 -9.44 -4.83 31.43
C ALA A 243 -8.01 -4.67 31.98
N LEU A 244 -7.82 -4.59 33.31
CA LEU A 244 -6.54 -4.31 34.00
C LEU A 244 -6.19 -2.84 34.31
N ILE A 245 -7.05 -1.86 34.00
CA ILE A 245 -6.92 -0.50 34.57
C ILE A 245 -6.93 -0.58 36.10
N GLY A 246 -5.91 0.00 36.75
CA GLY A 246 -5.73 0.02 38.20
C GLY A 246 -5.17 -1.29 38.79
N ALA A 247 -4.76 -2.25 37.95
CA ALA A 247 -4.10 -3.48 38.40
C ALA A 247 -2.83 -3.15 39.22
N GLN A 248 -2.58 -3.91 40.27
CA GLN A 248 -1.38 -3.74 41.10
C GLN A 248 -0.17 -4.46 40.51
N LYS A 249 -0.42 -5.54 39.78
CA LYS A 249 0.57 -6.33 39.04
C LYS A 249 -0.07 -6.83 37.76
N VAL A 250 0.75 -6.94 36.73
CA VAL A 250 0.39 -7.53 35.44
C VAL A 250 1.43 -8.59 35.10
N TYR A 251 0.96 -9.74 34.64
CA TYR A 251 1.79 -10.85 34.18
C TYR A 251 1.54 -11.08 32.69
N ALA A 252 2.60 -11.35 31.94
CA ALA A 252 2.53 -11.68 30.52
C ALA A 252 2.66 -13.21 30.33
N CYS A 253 1.68 -13.80 29.64
CA CYS A 253 1.67 -15.19 29.25
C CYS A 253 2.12 -15.27 27.79
N PHE A 254 3.29 -15.85 27.52
CA PHE A 254 3.84 -15.92 26.17
C PHE A 254 3.81 -17.33 25.61
N SER A 255 3.54 -17.44 24.31
CA SER A 255 3.78 -18.65 23.52
C SER A 255 4.66 -18.33 22.33
N ALA A 256 5.85 -18.94 22.23
CA ALA A 256 6.67 -18.90 21.04
C ALA A 256 6.32 -20.05 20.12
N ILE A 257 5.98 -19.73 18.87
CA ILE A 257 5.82 -20.71 17.79
C ILE A 257 7.14 -20.75 17.03
N HIS A 258 7.74 -21.93 16.95
CA HIS A 258 9.06 -22.12 16.36
C HIS A 258 9.10 -23.40 15.52
N SER A 259 10.20 -23.60 14.78
CA SER A 259 10.36 -24.71 13.84
C SER A 259 10.20 -26.12 14.44
N GLN A 260 10.28 -26.28 15.77
CA GLN A 260 10.14 -27.56 16.47
C GLN A 260 8.83 -27.71 17.25
N GLY A 261 7.99 -26.67 17.33
CA GLY A 261 6.74 -26.71 18.07
C GLY A 261 6.35 -25.38 18.71
N VAL A 262 5.70 -25.47 19.87
CA VAL A 262 5.27 -24.32 20.66
C VAL A 262 5.85 -24.44 22.06
N THR A 263 6.45 -23.36 22.55
CA THR A 263 6.95 -23.24 23.93
C THR A 263 6.23 -22.12 24.64
N GLU A 264 5.58 -22.43 25.77
CA GLU A 264 4.78 -21.50 26.56
C GLU A 264 5.48 -21.13 27.87
N VAL A 265 5.48 -19.84 28.22
CA VAL A 265 5.94 -19.27 29.48
C VAL A 265 4.81 -18.42 30.05
N CYS A 266 4.05 -19.01 30.99
CA CYS A 266 2.78 -18.46 31.49
C CYS A 266 2.63 -18.63 33.02
N ASP A 267 3.72 -18.90 33.72
CA ASP A 267 3.71 -19.02 35.18
C ASP A 267 3.59 -17.65 35.86
N LEU A 268 3.07 -17.59 37.08
CA LEU A 268 3.05 -16.35 37.88
C LEU A 268 4.36 -16.24 38.67
N SER A 269 5.44 -15.84 38.00
CA SER A 269 6.75 -15.65 38.61
C SER A 269 7.37 -14.31 38.22
N ASP A 270 8.55 -14.02 38.78
CA ASP A 270 9.32 -12.84 38.42
C ASP A 270 9.73 -12.82 36.93
N GLN A 271 9.68 -13.96 36.21
CA GLN A 271 10.00 -14.03 34.79
C GLN A 271 8.91 -13.42 33.89
N THR A 272 7.64 -13.50 34.31
CA THR A 272 6.47 -13.03 33.56
C THR A 272 5.87 -11.76 34.15
N GLU A 273 6.26 -11.36 35.36
CA GLU A 273 5.81 -10.11 36.00
C GLU A 273 6.32 -8.90 35.20
N MET A 274 5.39 -8.10 34.69
CA MET A 274 5.71 -6.87 33.98
C MET A 274 6.02 -5.74 34.97
N ARG A 275 6.97 -4.89 34.60
CA ARG A 275 7.36 -3.72 35.40
C ARG A 275 6.47 -2.52 35.08
N ALA A 276 5.83 -1.94 36.09
CA ALA A 276 5.11 -0.67 35.95
C ALA A 276 6.06 0.46 35.55
N VAL A 277 5.70 1.21 34.52
CA VAL A 277 6.46 2.39 34.01
C VAL A 277 5.64 3.67 33.95
N GLY A 278 4.33 3.57 34.11
CA GLY A 278 3.42 4.70 34.17
C GLY A 278 2.08 4.30 34.76
N SER A 279 1.10 5.21 34.71
CA SER A 279 -0.29 4.84 35.03
C SER A 279 -0.76 3.82 34.01
N ASP A 280 -1.06 2.61 34.49
CA ASP A 280 -1.62 1.52 33.68
C ASP A 280 -0.73 1.12 32.50
N LEU A 281 0.56 1.43 32.57
CA LEU A 281 1.56 1.16 31.54
C LEU A 281 2.64 0.26 32.12
N TRP A 282 2.89 -0.85 31.43
CA TRP A 282 3.70 -1.96 31.87
C TRP A 282 4.70 -2.36 30.79
N GLU A 283 5.89 -2.80 31.19
CA GLU A 283 6.93 -3.25 30.27
C GLU A 283 7.59 -4.54 30.75
N LEU A 284 7.97 -5.39 29.81
CA LEU A 284 8.84 -6.54 30.04
C LEU A 284 9.85 -6.65 28.90
N THR A 285 11.13 -6.75 29.26
CA THR A 285 12.21 -6.91 28.28
C THR A 285 12.65 -8.36 28.24
N ILE A 286 12.61 -8.96 27.05
CA ILE A 286 12.98 -10.35 26.82
C ILE A 286 14.03 -10.46 25.72
N TRP A 287 14.90 -11.45 25.82
CA TRP A 287 15.65 -11.96 24.67
C TRP A 287 15.03 -13.29 24.29
N PRO A 288 14.22 -13.38 23.22
CA PRO A 288 13.34 -14.52 22.97
C PRO A 288 14.03 -15.90 23.04
N PRO A 289 15.20 -16.14 22.42
CA PRO A 289 15.82 -17.46 22.45
C PRO A 289 16.13 -17.93 23.88
N SER A 290 16.62 -17.03 24.74
CA SER A 290 16.87 -17.37 26.15
C SER A 290 15.60 -17.37 26.99
N TYR A 291 14.60 -16.56 26.66
CA TYR A 291 13.37 -16.46 27.43
C TYR A 291 12.53 -17.74 27.33
N PHE A 292 12.52 -18.36 26.16
CA PHE A 292 11.82 -19.62 25.88
C PHE A 292 12.72 -20.87 26.04
N ASP A 293 13.95 -20.72 26.56
CA ASP A 293 14.93 -21.81 26.71
C ASP A 293 15.15 -22.60 25.39
N LEU A 294 15.16 -21.90 24.26
CA LEU A 294 15.32 -22.52 22.95
C LEU A 294 16.76 -22.99 22.77
N THR A 295 16.90 -24.20 22.25
CA THR A 295 18.20 -24.77 21.91
C THR A 295 18.64 -24.23 20.56
N GLY A 296 19.92 -23.86 20.43
CA GLY A 296 20.42 -23.16 19.25
C GLY A 296 20.06 -23.85 17.93
N GLY A 297 19.34 -23.14 17.06
CA GLY A 297 18.84 -23.62 15.76
C GLY A 297 17.32 -23.62 15.62
N GLU A 298 16.57 -23.36 16.68
CA GLU A 298 15.11 -23.17 16.63
C GLU A 298 14.78 -21.74 16.18
N GLU A 299 14.18 -21.61 15.01
CA GLU A 299 13.72 -20.32 14.48
C GLU A 299 12.30 -20.04 14.95
N ILE A 300 12.11 -18.93 15.66
CA ILE A 300 10.80 -18.42 16.07
C ILE A 300 10.15 -17.76 14.86
N SER A 301 8.90 -18.11 14.55
CA SER A 301 8.09 -17.46 13.51
C SER A 301 7.11 -16.45 14.09
N GLU A 302 6.67 -16.65 15.34
CA GLU A 302 5.63 -15.84 15.97
C GLU A 302 5.75 -15.94 17.50
N ILE A 303 5.44 -14.83 18.19
CA ILE A 303 5.19 -14.83 19.63
C ILE A 303 3.74 -14.37 19.85
N LEU A 304 2.97 -15.19 20.56
CA LEU A 304 1.66 -14.84 21.08
C LEU A 304 1.79 -14.37 22.52
N VAL A 305 1.03 -13.36 22.91
CA VAL A 305 1.02 -12.85 24.29
C VAL A 305 -0.37 -12.45 24.77
N SER A 306 -0.73 -12.85 25.98
CA SER A 306 -1.84 -12.25 26.74
C SER A 306 -1.36 -11.70 28.07
N PHE A 307 -2.14 -10.78 28.63
CA PHE A 307 -1.82 -10.10 29.88
C PHE A 307 -2.87 -10.43 30.94
N SER A 308 -2.46 -10.63 32.18
CA SER A 308 -3.36 -10.99 33.28
C SER A 308 -3.04 -10.30 34.59
N ASP A 309 -4.02 -10.23 35.48
CA ASP A 309 -3.81 -9.84 36.87
C ASP A 309 -3.16 -10.98 37.69
N GLU A 310 -2.68 -10.68 38.90
CA GLU A 310 -2.07 -11.67 39.81
C GLU A 310 -3.00 -12.84 40.16
N ALA A 311 -4.32 -12.66 40.08
CA ALA A 311 -5.30 -13.69 40.36
C ALA A 311 -5.67 -14.53 39.11
N GLN A 312 -5.18 -14.15 37.93
CA GLN A 312 -5.62 -14.63 36.62
C GLN A 312 -7.14 -14.59 36.42
N THR A 313 -7.82 -13.68 37.12
CA THR A 313 -9.28 -13.50 36.97
C THR A 313 -9.64 -12.65 35.77
N THR A 314 -8.70 -11.79 35.38
CA THR A 314 -8.79 -10.94 34.21
C THR A 314 -7.66 -11.32 33.26
N VAL A 315 -8.01 -11.74 32.04
CA VAL A 315 -7.05 -12.02 30.97
C VAL A 315 -7.42 -11.14 29.78
N VAL A 316 -6.43 -10.48 29.21
CA VAL A 316 -6.56 -9.52 28.12
C VAL A 316 -5.78 -10.03 26.93
N GLY A 317 -6.49 -10.18 25.81
CA GLY A 317 -5.95 -10.44 24.49
C GLY A 317 -6.34 -9.32 23.51
N ASP A 318 -6.21 -9.60 22.22
CA ASP A 318 -6.63 -8.71 21.14
C ASP A 318 -8.15 -8.45 21.13
N VAL A 319 -8.59 -7.57 20.23
CA VAL A 319 -10.00 -7.19 20.09
C VAL A 319 -10.92 -8.35 19.67
N SER A 320 -10.36 -9.45 19.19
CA SER A 320 -11.08 -10.67 18.82
C SER A 320 -11.17 -11.67 19.98
N GLY A 321 -10.47 -11.41 21.08
CA GLY A 321 -10.38 -12.28 22.25
C GLY A 321 -9.29 -13.36 22.13
N ASN A 322 -8.39 -13.26 21.15
CA ASN A 322 -7.21 -14.12 21.02
C ASN A 322 -5.99 -13.50 21.70
N ASP A 323 -4.89 -14.22 21.84
CA ASP A 323 -3.63 -13.60 22.26
C ASP A 323 -3.17 -12.54 21.24
N PHE A 324 -2.49 -11.49 21.71
CA PHE A 324 -1.85 -10.53 20.83
C PHE A 324 -0.73 -11.20 20.05
N GLN A 325 -0.68 -10.91 18.75
CA GLN A 325 0.34 -11.43 17.86
C GLN A 325 1.54 -10.46 17.76
N ILE A 326 2.75 -11.00 17.95
CA ILE A 326 4.02 -10.33 17.69
C ILE A 326 4.73 -11.11 16.58
N LEU A 327 4.98 -10.43 15.47
CA LEU A 327 5.76 -10.93 14.34
C LEU A 327 7.05 -10.12 14.21
N SER A 328 8.07 -10.68 13.57
CA SER A 328 9.27 -9.92 13.22
C SER A 328 8.95 -8.81 12.22
N LYS A 329 9.70 -7.71 12.27
CA LYS A 329 9.61 -6.58 11.34
C LYS A 329 10.99 -6.30 10.76
N CYS A 330 11.23 -6.71 9.52
CA CYS A 330 12.58 -6.77 8.94
C CYS A 330 12.83 -5.77 7.79
N PHE A 331 11.93 -4.80 7.58
CA PHE A 331 11.91 -3.91 6.42
C PHE A 331 11.85 -2.44 6.82
#